data_AF-X0TIM1-F1
#
_entry.id   AF-X0TIM1-F1
#
_cell.length_a   1.000
_cell.length_b   1.000
_cell.length_c   1.000
_cell.angle_alpha   90.00
_cell.angle_beta   90.00
_cell.angle_gamma   90.00
#
_symmetry.space_group_name_H-M   'P 1'
#
loop_
_entity.id
_entity.type
_entity.pdbx_description
1 polymer ?
#
loop_
_entity_poly.entity_id
_entity_poly.type
_entity_poly.pdbx_seq_one_letter_code
_entity_poly.pdbx_strand_id
1 'polypeptide(L)'
;VPNIVCALQKAIRKGLHIPLVYNCAPYETPETLQLLDGIIDIYLPDCKFMDPEHAAKYSGQTYNYPYYVKMALKEMHRQVGILQVGGRGIAVRGMMIRHLILPNNLAGTDKFIKF
;
A
#
# COMPACT_ATOMS: atom_id res chain seq x y z
N VAL A 1 -0.51 -2.97 13.80
CA VAL A 1 -1.62 -2.04 13.49
C VAL A 1 -2.46 -1.61 14.70
N PRO A 2 -2.93 -2.49 15.60
CA PRO A 2 -3.86 -2.11 16.68
C PRO A 2 -3.37 -0.99 17.60
N ASN A 3 -2.08 -1.00 17.96
CA ASN A 3 -1.48 0.03 18.81
C ASN A 3 -1.46 1.42 18.15
N ILE A 4 -1.25 1.48 16.83
CA ILE A 4 -1.24 2.73 16.07
C ILE A 4 -2.65 3.33 16.03
N VAL A 5 -3.67 2.50 15.78
CA VAL A 5 -5.08 2.94 15.79
C VAL A 5 -5.47 3.49 17.17
N CYS A 6 -5.07 2.83 18.26
CA CYS A 6 -5.33 3.31 19.62
C CYS A 6 -4.62 4.66 19.91
N ALA A 7 -3.37 4.82 19.48
CA ALA A 7 -2.65 6.09 19.62
C ALA A 7 -3.31 7.20 18.78
N LEU A 8 -3.75 6.88 17.57
CA LEU A 8 -4.43 7.81 16.67
C LEU A 8 -5.73 8.33 17.27
N GLN A 9 -6.55 7.47 17.88
CA GLN A 9 -7.77 7.88 18.56
C GLN A 9 -7.49 8.92 19.65
N LYS A 10 -6.37 8.81 20.37
CA LYS A 10 -5.96 9.81 21.37
C LYS A 10 -5.46 11.09 20.72
N ALA A 11 -4.73 11.00 19.61
CA ALA A 11 -4.17 12.14 18.90
C ALA A 11 -5.26 13.00 18.22
N ILE A 12 -6.27 12.38 17.60
CA ILE A 12 -7.41 13.07 16.98
C ILE A 12 -8.14 13.94 18.02
N ARG A 13 -8.39 13.39 19.23
CA ARG A 13 -8.99 14.16 20.34
C ARG A 13 -8.13 15.33 20.82
N LYS A 14 -6.83 15.34 20.49
CA LYS A 14 -5.89 16.42 20.79
C LYS A 14 -5.68 17.38 19.60
N GLY A 15 -6.46 17.24 18.53
CA GLY A 15 -6.44 18.17 17.38
C GLY A 15 -5.67 17.69 16.16
N LEU A 16 -5.25 16.41 16.08
CA LEU A 16 -4.67 15.88 14.85
C LEU A 16 -5.72 15.87 13.72
N HIS A 17 -5.47 16.62 12.65
CA HIS A 17 -6.39 16.79 11.51
C HIS A 17 -5.70 16.74 10.13
N ILE A 18 -4.47 16.22 10.08
CA ILE A 18 -3.70 16.08 8.84
C ILE A 18 -3.98 14.72 8.17
N PRO A 19 -3.81 14.60 6.84
CA PRO A 19 -3.97 13.33 6.14
C PRO A 19 -3.05 12.24 6.70
N LEU A 20 -3.59 11.03 6.86
CA LEU A 20 -2.87 9.86 7.36
C LEU A 20 -2.32 9.04 6.20
N VAL A 21 -0.99 8.96 6.13
CA VAL A 21 -0.27 8.18 5.11
C VAL A 21 0.16 6.84 5.70
N TYR A 22 -0.27 5.74 5.09
CA TYR A 22 0.17 4.39 5.45
C TYR A 22 1.20 3.87 4.46
N ASN A 23 2.47 3.97 4.86
CA ASN A 23 3.60 3.36 4.16
C ASN A 23 3.66 1.86 4.49
N CYS A 24 3.46 1.00 3.49
CA CYS A 24 3.27 -0.42 3.73
C CYS A 24 3.79 -1.28 2.57
N ALA A 25 4.02 -2.55 2.87
CA ALA A 25 4.11 -3.58 1.83
C ALA A 25 2.70 -3.97 1.37
N PRO A 26 2.46 -4.21 0.09
CA PRO A 26 1.18 -4.72 -0.42
C PRO A 26 1.04 -6.23 -0.11
N TYR A 27 1.37 -6.65 1.10
CA TYR A 27 1.28 -8.02 1.60
C TYR A 27 0.56 -8.06 2.96
N GLU A 28 -0.20 -7.00 3.28
CA GLU A 28 -1.02 -6.91 4.47
C GLU A 28 -2.14 -7.96 4.43
N THR A 29 -2.54 -8.44 5.61
CA THR A 29 -3.65 -9.38 5.70
C THR A 29 -4.99 -8.68 5.42
N PRO A 30 -6.01 -9.39 4.90
CA PRO A 30 -7.35 -8.82 4.70
C PRO A 30 -7.92 -8.17 5.96
N GLU A 31 -7.71 -8.78 7.12
CA GLU A 31 -8.19 -8.28 8.42
C GLU A 31 -7.51 -6.95 8.77
N THR A 32 -6.23 -6.81 8.44
CA THR A 32 -5.48 -5.58 8.65
C THR A 32 -6.00 -4.47 7.75
N LEU A 33 -6.24 -4.75 6.46
CA LEU A 33 -6.82 -3.77 5.54
C LEU A 33 -8.24 -3.37 5.95
N GLN A 34 -9.05 -4.30 6.41
CA GLN A 34 -10.40 -4.01 6.90
C GLN A 34 -10.37 -3.11 8.15
N LEU A 35 -9.43 -3.34 9.07
CA LEU A 35 -9.25 -2.50 10.25
C LEU A 35 -8.84 -1.06 9.90
N LEU A 36 -8.14 -0.88 8.78
CA LEU A 36 -7.66 0.42 8.30
C LEU A 36 -8.68 1.19 7.45
N ASP A 37 -9.78 0.55 7.03
CA ASP A 37 -10.82 1.17 6.21
C ASP A 37 -11.47 2.35 6.95
N GLY A 38 -11.56 3.49 6.28
CA GLY A 38 -12.01 4.75 6.85
C GLY A 38 -11.03 5.42 7.82
N ILE A 39 -9.89 4.81 8.14
CA ILE A 39 -8.83 5.41 8.98
C ILE A 39 -7.73 6.02 8.11
N ILE A 40 -7.28 5.32 7.08
CA ILE A 40 -6.19 5.78 6.23
C ILE A 40 -6.72 6.64 5.09
N ASP A 41 -6.08 7.79 4.88
CA ASP A 41 -6.40 8.68 3.76
C ASP A 41 -5.58 8.32 2.52
N ILE A 42 -4.30 8.00 2.72
CA ILE A 42 -3.35 7.77 1.63
C ILE A 42 -2.58 6.47 1.85
N TYR A 43 -2.69 5.56 0.88
CA TYR A 43 -1.85 4.36 0.84
C TYR A 43 -0.59 4.60 0.01
N LEU A 44 0.56 4.19 0.54
CA LEU A 44 1.87 4.28 -0.13
C LEU A 44 2.56 2.90 -0.24
N PRO A 45 1.96 1.94 -0.98
CA PRO A 45 2.48 0.57 -1.08
C PRO A 45 3.82 0.48 -1.84
N ASP A 46 4.75 -0.36 -1.37
CA ASP A 46 5.98 -0.74 -2.10
C ASP A 46 5.88 -2.13 -2.76
N CYS A 47 5.62 -2.14 -4.06
CA CYS A 47 5.52 -3.35 -4.87
C CYS A 47 6.90 -3.76 -5.38
N LYS A 48 7.34 -4.98 -5.03
CA LYS A 48 8.71 -5.44 -5.31
C LYS A 48 8.83 -6.37 -6.50
N PHE A 49 7.93 -7.34 -6.59
CA PHE A 49 8.00 -8.43 -7.57
C PHE A 49 6.61 -8.77 -8.11
N MET A 50 6.52 -8.96 -9.42
CA MET A 50 5.34 -9.52 -10.10
C MET A 50 5.59 -10.93 -10.65
N ASP A 51 6.78 -11.48 -10.39
CA ASP A 51 7.14 -12.84 -10.73
C ASP A 51 7.28 -13.70 -9.46
N PRO A 52 6.53 -14.80 -9.31
CA PRO A 52 6.59 -15.68 -8.15
C PRO A 52 7.98 -16.27 -7.87
N GLU A 53 8.73 -16.63 -8.91
CA GLU A 53 10.06 -17.24 -8.75
C GLU A 53 11.06 -16.21 -8.26
N HIS A 54 11.02 -14.99 -8.81
CA HIS A 54 11.86 -13.90 -8.32
C HIS A 54 11.48 -13.48 -6.90
N ALA A 55 10.18 -13.39 -6.59
CA ALA A 55 9.72 -13.10 -5.24
C ALA A 55 10.23 -14.16 -4.24
N ALA A 56 10.15 -15.44 -4.59
CA ALA A 56 10.66 -16.52 -3.75
C ALA A 56 12.18 -16.44 -3.58
N LYS A 57 12.92 -16.25 -4.68
CA LYS A 57 14.39 -16.20 -4.67
C LYS A 57 14.94 -15.01 -3.90
N TYR A 58 14.32 -13.84 -4.03
CA TYR A 58 14.86 -12.58 -3.50
C TYR A 58 14.13 -12.06 -2.25
N SER A 59 13.01 -12.67 -1.85
CA SER A 59 12.20 -12.23 -0.70
C SER A 59 11.68 -13.40 0.14
N GLY A 60 12.60 -14.19 0.71
CA GLY A 60 12.28 -15.15 1.76
C GLY A 60 11.32 -16.28 1.35
N GLN A 61 11.41 -16.78 0.12
CA GLN A 61 10.57 -17.86 -0.41
C GLN A 61 9.06 -17.51 -0.54
N THR A 62 8.74 -16.23 -0.65
CA THR A 62 7.35 -15.74 -0.77
C THR A 62 6.83 -15.85 -2.22
N TYR A 63 6.58 -17.07 -2.70
CA TYR A 63 6.11 -17.32 -4.08
C TYR A 63 4.74 -16.69 -4.37
N ASN A 64 3.89 -16.61 -3.36
CA ASN A 64 2.54 -16.04 -3.40
C ASN A 64 2.53 -14.50 -3.34
N TYR A 65 3.68 -13.83 -3.25
CA TYR A 65 3.76 -12.37 -3.16
C TYR A 65 2.95 -11.63 -4.24
N PRO A 66 3.10 -11.93 -5.56
CA PRO A 66 2.35 -11.21 -6.59
C PRO A 66 0.83 -11.36 -6.47
N TYR A 67 0.35 -12.50 -5.94
CA TYR A 67 -1.08 -12.72 -5.72
C TYR A 67 -1.62 -11.78 -4.64
N TYR A 68 -0.96 -11.75 -3.48
CA TYR A 68 -1.36 -10.88 -2.38
C TYR A 68 -1.17 -9.39 -2.71
N VAL A 69 -0.15 -9.03 -3.49
CA VAL A 69 0.01 -7.67 -4.01
C VAL A 69 -1.23 -7.22 -4.76
N LYS A 70 -1.70 -8.00 -5.73
CA LYS A 70 -2.88 -7.64 -6.52
C LYS A 70 -4.14 -7.52 -5.67
N MET A 71 -4.31 -8.41 -4.69
CA MET A 71 -5.45 -8.37 -3.78
C MET A 71 -5.39 -7.14 -2.87
N ALA A 72 -4.23 -6.87 -2.26
CA ALA A 72 -4.02 -5.73 -1.39
C ALA A 72 -4.20 -4.40 -2.13
N LEU A 73 -3.63 -4.25 -3.33
CA LEU A 73 -3.77 -3.03 -4.13
C LEU A 73 -5.22 -2.76 -4.54
N LYS A 74 -5.99 -3.80 -4.90
CA LYS A 74 -7.42 -3.65 -5.20
C LYS A 74 -8.21 -3.19 -3.99
N GLU A 75 -7.93 -3.76 -2.82
CA GLU A 75 -8.61 -3.39 -1.58
C GLU A 75 -8.23 -1.98 -1.13
N MET A 76 -6.94 -1.63 -1.13
CA MET A 76 -6.46 -0.27 -0.86
C MET A 76 -7.14 0.73 -1.81
N HIS A 77 -7.17 0.44 -3.12
CA HIS A 77 -7.85 1.28 -4.10
C HIS A 77 -9.35 1.41 -3.82
N ARG A 78 -10.04 0.34 -3.41
CA ARG A 78 -11.46 0.38 -3.03
C ARG A 78 -11.70 1.36 -1.86
N GLN A 79 -10.78 1.40 -0.90
CA GLN A 79 -10.91 2.25 0.29
C GLN A 79 -10.67 3.74 0.00
N VAL A 80 -9.59 4.07 -0.72
CA VAL A 80 -9.16 5.48 -0.88
C VAL A 80 -9.31 6.04 -2.29
N GLY A 81 -9.44 5.19 -3.31
CA GLY A 81 -9.57 5.57 -4.71
C GLY A 81 -8.29 6.13 -5.35
N ILE A 82 -8.48 6.82 -6.47
CA ILE A 82 -7.41 7.52 -7.20
C ILE A 82 -6.85 8.65 -6.35
N LEU A 83 -5.54 8.89 -6.43
CA LEU A 83 -4.86 9.98 -5.72
C LEU A 83 -5.50 11.34 -6.04
N GLN A 84 -6.03 11.97 -5.01
CA GLN A 84 -6.55 13.32 -5.01
C GLN A 84 -5.51 14.27 -4.43
N VAL A 85 -5.30 15.37 -5.15
CA VAL A 85 -4.34 16.41 -4.79
C VAL A 85 -5.13 17.68 -4.49
N GLY A 86 -4.98 18.19 -3.27
CA GLY A 86 -5.60 19.42 -2.81
C GLY A 86 -4.87 20.67 -3.27
N GLY A 87 -5.21 21.81 -2.65
CA GLY A 87 -4.56 23.08 -2.93
C GLY A 87 -3.05 23.04 -2.74
N ARG A 88 -2.32 23.74 -3.62
CA ARG A 88 -0.83 23.79 -3.63
C ARG A 88 -0.13 22.47 -3.99
N GLY A 89 -0.84 21.50 -4.57
CA GLY A 89 -0.22 20.26 -5.06
C GLY A 89 0.04 19.21 -3.98
N ILE A 90 -0.63 19.30 -2.83
CA ILE A 90 -0.46 18.37 -1.71
C ILE A 90 -1.47 17.22 -1.81
N ALA A 91 -1.00 15.98 -1.73
CA ALA A 91 -1.89 14.81 -1.71
C ALA A 91 -2.74 14.79 -0.44
N VAL A 92 -4.05 14.56 -0.60
CA VAL A 92 -5.02 14.58 0.53
C VAL A 92 -5.76 13.27 0.72
N ARG A 93 -5.92 12.47 -0.33
CA ARG A 93 -6.56 11.15 -0.28
C ARG A 93 -6.14 10.32 -1.49
N GLY A 94 -6.15 8.99 -1.38
CA GLY A 94 -6.00 8.08 -2.52
C GLY A 94 -4.71 7.26 -2.46
N MET A 95 -4.39 6.55 -3.53
CA MET A 95 -3.26 5.62 -3.52
C MET A 95 -2.09 6.11 -4.38
N MET A 96 -0.87 6.05 -3.85
CA MET A 96 0.38 6.26 -4.58
C MET A 96 1.20 4.97 -4.54
N ILE A 97 1.27 4.26 -5.66
CA ILE A 97 1.99 2.99 -5.72
C ILE A 97 3.46 3.22 -6.07
N ARG A 98 4.37 2.65 -5.28
CA ARG A 98 5.79 2.58 -5.62
C ARG A 98 6.10 1.21 -6.19
N HIS A 99 6.71 1.19 -7.36
CA HIS A 99 7.15 -0.03 -8.02
C HIS A 99 8.67 -0.09 -8.04
N LEU A 100 9.22 -1.19 -7.55
CA LEU A 100 10.65 -1.45 -7.59
C LEU A 100 11.06 -1.78 -9.03
N ILE A 101 12.07 -1.09 -9.56
CA ILE A 101 12.68 -1.44 -10.84
C ILE A 101 14.04 -2.09 -10.55
N LEU A 102 14.29 -3.25 -11.16
CA LEU A 102 15.55 -3.99 -11.05
C LEU A 102 16.13 -4.29 -12.43
N PRO A 103 17.46 -4.46 -12.54
CA PRO A 103 18.11 -4.90 -13.77
C PRO A 103 17.48 -6.18 -14.32
N ASN A 104 17.56 -6.38 -15.64
CA ASN A 104 17.04 -7.57 -16.33
C ASN A 104 15.55 -7.86 -16.05
N ASN A 105 14.77 -6.83 -15.71
CA ASN A 105 13.35 -6.94 -15.40
C ASN A 105 13.03 -7.93 -14.25
N LEU A 106 13.94 -8.09 -13.28
CA LEU A 106 13.74 -9.02 -12.16
C LEU A 106 12.48 -8.70 -11.34
N ALA A 107 12.09 -7.43 -11.25
CA ALA A 107 10.86 -7.03 -10.59
C ALA A 107 9.58 -7.37 -11.37
N GLY A 108 9.68 -7.69 -12.67
CA GLY A 108 8.52 -7.90 -13.55
C GLY A 108 7.76 -6.60 -13.82
N THR A 109 8.47 -5.52 -14.18
CA THR A 109 7.92 -4.18 -14.38
C THR A 109 6.87 -4.13 -15.48
N ASP A 110 7.07 -4.88 -16.57
CA ASP A 110 6.08 -5.01 -17.64
C ASP A 110 4.77 -5.66 -17.16
N LYS A 111 4.88 -6.68 -16.29
CA LYS A 111 3.72 -7.33 -15.66
C LYS A 111 3.03 -6.40 -14.67
N PHE A 112 3.81 -5.59 -13.94
CA PHE A 112 3.30 -4.60 -12.99
C PHE A 112 2.50 -3.50 -13.69
N ILE A 113 3.04 -2.89 -14.75
CA ILE A 113 2.39 -1.77 -15.45
C ILE A 113 1.11 -2.19 -16.18
N LYS A 114 1.04 -3.44 -16.64
CA LYS A 114 -0.16 -4.00 -17.32
C LYS A 114 -1.32 -4.30 -16.37
N PHE A 115 -1.04 -4.43 -15.07
CA PHE A 115 -2.04 -4.70 -14.04
C PHE A 115 -2.76 -3.41 -13.64
#